data_AF-A0A7C3VEF8-F1
#
_entry.id   AF-A0A7C3VEF8-F1
#
_cell.length_a   1.000
_cell.length_b   1.000
_cell.length_c   1.000
_cell.angle_alpha   90.00
_cell.angle_beta   90.00
_cell.angle_gamma   90.00
#
_symmetry.space_group_name_H-M   'P 1'
#
loop_
_entity.id
_entity.type
_entity.pdbx_description
1 polymer ?
#
loop_
_entity_poly.entity_id
_entity_poly.type
_entity_poly.pdbx_seq_one_letter_code
_entity_poly.pdbx_strand_id
1 'polypeptide(L)'
;VMAEQKFQQQGMIDSATAVKLGQILGLEAIVVGAVTEFGVKKEGSDYLITQTKQQVAEVNVDIRVIDVQSGQVILADSGKGVTKSKKASFLGMGTKGGYDETLEGEALRAAIVKFVDNISNQLNKKPWSATIADASGDEIYLNAGSNSNIKEGLKLSCYSQGKEIRDPKSNLIIGYREEYLGDFEVVRYCGDSGDCSVARSISLKQTPRAGDICRLAK
;
A
#
# COMPACT_ATOMS: atom_id res chain seq x y z
N VAL A 1 2.13 -34.96 0.94
CA VAL A 1 1.70 -34.33 2.20
C VAL A 1 2.52 -33.10 2.61
N MET A 2 3.77 -33.17 3.10
CA MET A 2 4.55 -31.94 3.45
C MET A 2 4.91 -31.06 2.25
N ALA A 3 5.14 -31.66 1.07
CA ALA A 3 5.41 -30.92 -0.16
C ALA A 3 4.17 -30.15 -0.68
N GLU A 4 2.96 -30.67 -0.45
CA GLU A 4 1.69 -29.99 -0.81
C GLU A 4 1.33 -28.88 0.18
N GLN A 5 1.67 -29.03 1.46
CA GLN A 5 1.56 -27.93 2.43
C GLN A 5 2.53 -26.78 2.10
N LYS A 6 3.73 -27.10 1.61
CA LYS A 6 4.65 -26.08 1.06
C LYS A 6 4.10 -25.43 -0.20
N PHE A 7 3.40 -26.17 -1.06
CA PHE A 7 2.83 -25.64 -2.30
C PHE A 7 1.66 -24.66 -2.03
N GLN A 8 0.83 -24.93 -1.02
CA GLN A 8 -0.19 -23.95 -0.57
C GLN A 8 0.43 -22.68 0.04
N GLN A 9 1.62 -22.77 0.64
CA GLN A 9 2.38 -21.60 1.13
C GLN A 9 3.16 -20.86 0.02
N GLN A 10 3.47 -21.51 -1.10
CA GLN A 10 4.29 -20.97 -2.20
C GLN A 10 3.51 -20.08 -3.19
N GLY A 11 2.17 -20.07 -3.13
CA GLY A 11 1.35 -19.14 -3.92
C GLY A 11 1.44 -17.69 -3.44
N MET A 12 2.01 -17.47 -2.24
CA MET A 12 2.45 -16.15 -1.79
C MET A 12 3.95 -16.06 -2.08
N ILE A 13 4.39 -15.02 -2.79
CA ILE A 13 5.80 -14.64 -2.79
C ILE A 13 6.23 -14.60 -1.33
N ASP A 14 7.26 -15.38 -0.97
CA ASP A 14 7.80 -15.39 0.39
C ASP A 14 8.13 -13.94 0.77
N SER A 15 7.42 -13.42 1.77
CA SER A 15 7.54 -12.03 2.21
C SER A 15 8.98 -11.65 2.49
N ALA A 16 9.82 -12.59 2.96
CA ALA A 16 11.24 -12.35 3.19
C ALA A 16 12.02 -12.13 1.88
N THR A 17 11.68 -12.88 0.83
CA THR A 17 12.25 -12.68 -0.52
C THR A 17 11.80 -11.35 -1.12
N ALA A 18 10.52 -10.99 -0.99
CA ALA A 18 10.01 -9.69 -1.42
C ALA A 18 10.74 -8.54 -0.70
N VAL A 19 10.83 -8.59 0.63
CA VAL A 19 11.55 -7.60 1.44
C VAL A 19 13.00 -7.45 0.98
N LYS A 20 13.71 -8.56 0.76
CA LYS A 20 15.11 -8.51 0.29
C LYS A 20 15.24 -7.85 -1.09
N LEU A 21 14.32 -8.14 -2.01
CA LEU A 21 14.28 -7.46 -3.32
C LEU A 21 13.95 -5.97 -3.15
N GLY A 22 13.04 -5.62 -2.24
CA GLY A 22 12.73 -4.24 -1.91
C GLY A 22 13.93 -3.46 -1.42
N GLN A 23 14.75 -4.07 -0.54
CA GLN A 23 15.96 -3.44 -0.02
C GLN A 23 16.97 -3.17 -1.14
N ILE A 24 17.14 -4.10 -2.08
CA ILE A 24 18.04 -3.94 -3.23
C ILE A 24 17.56 -2.81 -4.16
N LEU A 25 16.24 -2.68 -4.33
CA LEU A 25 15.62 -1.66 -5.17
C LEU A 25 15.42 -0.31 -4.46
N GLY A 26 15.75 -0.20 -3.17
CA GLY A 26 15.54 1.00 -2.37
C GLY A 26 14.07 1.34 -2.12
N LEU A 27 13.18 0.35 -2.09
CA LEU A 27 11.75 0.54 -1.82
C LEU A 27 11.50 0.66 -0.31
N GLU A 28 10.53 1.50 0.07
CA GLU A 28 10.09 1.62 1.47
C GLU A 28 9.02 0.57 1.83
N ALA A 29 8.18 0.19 0.86
CA ALA A 29 7.11 -0.78 1.04
C ALA A 29 6.88 -1.62 -0.22
N ILE A 30 6.39 -2.85 -0.04
CA ILE A 30 5.98 -3.75 -1.12
C ILE A 30 4.54 -4.19 -0.89
N VAL A 31 3.76 -4.22 -1.97
CA VAL A 31 2.42 -4.80 -1.99
C VAL A 31 2.50 -6.24 -2.51
N VAL A 32 2.07 -7.20 -1.70
CA VAL A 32 1.96 -8.62 -2.07
C VAL A 32 0.53 -9.09 -1.86
N GLY A 33 0.02 -9.96 -2.73
CA GLY A 33 -1.33 -10.48 -2.59
C GLY A 33 -1.56 -11.74 -3.40
N ALA A 34 -2.72 -12.34 -3.19
CA ALA A 34 -3.17 -13.53 -3.88
C ALA A 34 -4.66 -13.46 -4.18
N VAL A 35 -5.06 -13.98 -5.34
CA VAL A 35 -6.48 -14.21 -5.65
C VAL A 35 -6.92 -15.42 -4.84
N THR A 36 -7.83 -15.21 -3.89
CA THR A 36 -8.30 -16.25 -2.96
C THR A 36 -9.60 -16.88 -3.39
N GLU A 37 -10.45 -16.15 -4.12
CA GLU A 37 -11.63 -16.71 -4.76
C GLU A 37 -11.78 -16.19 -6.18
N PHE A 38 -12.17 -17.09 -7.08
CA PHE A 38 -12.40 -16.80 -8.48
C PHE A 38 -13.49 -17.72 -9.00
N GLY A 39 -14.63 -17.17 -9.43
CA GLY A 39 -15.70 -17.99 -9.98
C GLY A 39 -16.82 -17.22 -10.65
N VAL A 40 -17.55 -17.93 -11.51
CA VAL A 40 -18.75 -17.41 -12.18
C VAL A 40 -19.95 -18.26 -11.81
N LYS A 41 -20.97 -17.62 -11.22
CA LYS A 41 -22.27 -18.21 -10.90
C LYS A 41 -23.25 -17.88 -12.02
N LYS A 42 -24.05 -18.86 -12.44
CA LYS A 42 -25.14 -18.67 -13.40
C LYS A 42 -26.46 -18.77 -12.65
N GLU A 43 -27.18 -17.66 -12.57
CA GLU A 43 -28.52 -17.57 -12.00
C GLU A 43 -29.54 -17.48 -13.14
N GLY A 44 -30.64 -18.22 -13.06
CA GLY A 44 -31.66 -18.22 -14.11
C GLY A 44 -33.07 -18.31 -13.53
N SER A 45 -34.03 -17.73 -14.25
CA SER A 45 -35.45 -17.92 -13.98
C SER A 45 -36.17 -18.22 -15.29
N ASP A 46 -36.86 -19.35 -15.30
CA ASP A 46 -37.72 -19.80 -16.40
C ASP A 46 -39.18 -19.63 -15.97
N TYR A 47 -39.86 -18.67 -16.59
CA TYR A 47 -41.32 -18.53 -16.56
C TYR A 47 -41.90 -19.00 -17.90
N LEU A 48 -43.17 -19.42 -17.91
CA LEU A 48 -43.83 -20.07 -19.06
C LEU A 48 -43.66 -19.36 -20.42
N ILE A 49 -43.42 -18.05 -20.42
CA ILE A 49 -43.22 -17.21 -21.62
C ILE A 49 -41.93 -16.38 -21.61
N THR A 50 -41.15 -16.39 -20.51
CA THR A 50 -39.93 -15.57 -20.37
C THR A 50 -38.77 -16.40 -19.81
N GLN A 51 -37.58 -16.26 -20.40
CA GLN A 51 -36.36 -16.83 -19.84
C GLN A 51 -35.36 -15.72 -19.53
N THR A 52 -34.87 -15.69 -18.30
CA THR A 52 -33.81 -14.77 -17.88
C THR A 52 -32.59 -15.59 -17.46
N LYS A 53 -31.42 -15.25 -17.99
CA LYS A 53 -30.13 -15.78 -17.56
C LYS A 53 -29.26 -14.63 -17.07
N GLN A 54 -28.73 -14.76 -15.86
CA GLN A 54 -27.81 -13.84 -15.22
C GLN A 54 -26.50 -14.59 -14.93
N GLN A 55 -25.37 -14.03 -15.34
CA GLN A 55 -24.05 -14.50 -14.99
C GLN A 55 -23.46 -13.52 -13.98
N VAL A 56 -22.93 -14.03 -12.88
CA VAL A 56 -22.33 -13.25 -11.79
C VAL A 56 -20.90 -13.75 -11.61
N ALA A 57 -19.92 -12.96 -12.04
CA ALA A 57 -18.52 -13.22 -11.74
C ALA A 57 -18.16 -12.58 -10.41
N GLU A 58 -17.44 -13.33 -9.59
CA GLU A 58 -17.02 -12.95 -8.25
C GLU A 58 -15.54 -13.29 -8.07
N VAL A 59 -14.77 -12.28 -7.66
CA VAL A 59 -13.33 -12.40 -7.40
C VAL A 59 -13.01 -11.77 -6.06
N ASN A 60 -12.29 -12.50 -5.22
CA ASN A 60 -11.73 -12.00 -3.97
C ASN A 60 -10.20 -12.04 -4.04
N VAL A 61 -9.57 -10.95 -3.64
CA VAL A 61 -8.11 -10.81 -3.61
C VAL A 61 -7.70 -10.37 -2.21
N ASP A 62 -6.81 -11.13 -1.58
CA ASP A 62 -6.22 -10.79 -0.30
C ASP A 62 -4.86 -10.15 -0.54
N ILE A 63 -4.65 -8.97 0.04
CA ILE A 63 -3.45 -8.19 -0.23
C ILE A 63 -2.89 -7.60 1.06
N ARG A 64 -1.56 -7.52 1.11
CA ARG A 64 -0.76 -7.06 2.24
C ARG A 64 0.28 -6.07 1.74
N VAL A 65 0.44 -4.98 2.47
CA VAL A 65 1.54 -4.03 2.31
C VAL A 65 2.56 -4.33 3.39
N ILE A 66 3.80 -4.53 2.98
CA ILE A 66 4.91 -4.91 3.84
C ILE A 66 5.94 -3.79 3.82
N ASP A 67 6.31 -3.31 4.99
CA ASP A 67 7.42 -2.38 5.18
C ASP A 67 8.75 -3.11 4.96
N VAL A 68 9.58 -2.58 4.07
CA VAL A 68 10.80 -3.25 3.60
C VAL A 68 11.94 -3.16 4.63
N GLN A 69 11.92 -2.16 5.51
CA GLN A 69 12.95 -2.01 6.55
C GLN A 69 12.74 -3.02 7.68
N SER A 70 11.50 -3.15 8.16
CA SER A 70 11.12 -3.98 9.29
C SER A 70 10.63 -5.38 8.90
N GLY A 71 10.24 -5.59 7.64
CA GLY A 71 9.61 -6.81 7.15
C GLY A 71 8.17 -7.02 7.62
N GLN A 72 7.54 -6.00 8.20
CA GLN A 72 6.22 -6.13 8.82
C GLN A 72 5.09 -5.79 7.87
N VAL A 73 3.99 -6.51 8.01
CA VAL A 73 2.72 -6.16 7.36
C VAL A 73 2.19 -4.89 8.01
N ILE A 74 2.30 -3.76 7.32
CA ILE A 74 1.79 -2.46 7.77
C ILE A 74 0.31 -2.28 7.46
N LEU A 75 -0.19 -3.01 6.46
CA LEU A 75 -1.60 -3.03 6.09
C LEU A 75 -1.95 -4.39 5.50
N ALA A 76 -3.10 -4.94 5.89
CA ALA A 76 -3.70 -6.10 5.26
C ALA A 76 -5.17 -5.81 5.00
N ASP A 77 -5.64 -6.12 3.79
CA ASP A 77 -7.03 -5.93 3.42
C ASP A 77 -7.44 -6.94 2.33
N SER A 78 -8.74 -7.07 2.10
CA SER A 78 -9.29 -7.89 1.01
C SER A 78 -10.18 -7.07 0.08
N GLY A 79 -9.94 -7.23 -1.21
CA GLY A 79 -10.71 -6.62 -2.29
C GLY A 79 -11.71 -7.62 -2.86
N LYS A 80 -12.99 -7.28 -2.82
CA LYS A 80 -14.05 -8.05 -3.47
C LYS A 80 -14.58 -7.32 -4.70
N GLY A 81 -14.50 -7.97 -5.85
CA GLY A 81 -15.06 -7.50 -7.11
C GLY A 81 -16.17 -8.40 -7.60
N VAL A 82 -17.28 -7.79 -8.05
CA VAL A 82 -18.45 -8.50 -8.55
C VAL A 82 -18.93 -7.84 -9.83
N THR A 83 -19.04 -8.64 -10.89
CA THR A 83 -19.54 -8.19 -12.20
C THR A 83 -20.72 -9.07 -12.60
N LYS A 84 -21.76 -8.45 -13.19
CA LYS A 84 -22.99 -9.14 -13.58
C LYS A 84 -23.32 -8.88 -15.04
N SER A 85 -23.67 -9.93 -15.78
CA SER A 85 -24.25 -9.83 -17.13
C SER A 85 -25.62 -10.47 -17.16
N LYS A 86 -26.62 -9.73 -17.64
CA LYS A 86 -28.02 -10.17 -17.69
C LYS A 86 -28.46 -10.29 -19.14
N LYS A 87 -29.06 -11.43 -19.49
CA LYS A 87 -29.61 -11.71 -20.81
C LYS A 87 -31.06 -12.17 -20.65
N ALA A 88 -31.96 -11.61 -21.46
CA ALA A 88 -33.38 -11.91 -21.43
C ALA A 88 -33.87 -12.34 -22.82
N SER A 89 -34.76 -13.32 -22.86
CA SER A 89 -35.44 -13.76 -24.08
C SER A 89 -36.93 -13.95 -23.84
N PHE A 90 -37.74 -13.57 -24.82
CA PHE A 90 -39.19 -13.65 -24.81
C PHE A 90 -39.67 -14.30 -26.10
N LEU A 91 -40.41 -15.41 -26.01
CA LEU A 91 -40.98 -16.12 -27.17
C LEU A 91 -39.96 -16.34 -28.33
N GLY A 92 -38.72 -16.70 -28.00
CA GLY A 92 -37.65 -16.93 -28.98
C GLY A 92 -36.96 -15.67 -29.53
N MET A 93 -37.45 -14.48 -29.17
CA MET A 93 -36.91 -13.16 -29.55
C MET A 93 -36.10 -12.57 -28.38
N GLY A 94 -34.84 -12.22 -28.61
CA GLY A 94 -33.92 -11.69 -27.60
C GLY A 94 -32.48 -12.13 -27.78
N THR A 95 -31.57 -11.56 -26.99
CA THR A 95 -30.12 -11.87 -27.06
C THR A 95 -29.85 -13.26 -26.50
N LYS A 96 -29.70 -14.27 -27.37
CA LYS A 96 -29.15 -15.59 -27.03
C LYS A 96 -27.63 -15.51 -26.86
N GLY A 97 -27.16 -14.75 -25.87
CA GLY A 97 -25.73 -14.58 -25.68
C GLY A 97 -25.13 -15.73 -24.87
N GLY A 98 -24.00 -16.26 -25.36
CA GLY A 98 -23.20 -17.29 -24.69
C GLY A 98 -22.56 -16.83 -23.39
N TYR A 99 -21.59 -17.62 -22.91
CA TYR A 99 -20.70 -17.21 -21.81
C TYR A 99 -19.99 -15.90 -22.18
N ASP A 100 -19.90 -14.99 -21.22
CA ASP A 100 -19.23 -13.71 -21.41
C ASP A 100 -17.88 -13.77 -20.68
N GLU A 101 -16.81 -14.05 -21.44
CA GLU A 101 -15.46 -14.32 -20.91
C GLU A 101 -14.78 -13.08 -20.31
N THR A 102 -15.36 -11.88 -20.48
CA THR A 102 -14.79 -10.65 -19.90
C THR A 102 -15.18 -10.44 -18.45
N LEU A 103 -16.20 -11.14 -17.96
CA LEU A 103 -16.79 -10.89 -16.64
C LEU A 103 -15.81 -11.10 -15.50
N GLU A 104 -14.97 -12.13 -15.61
CA GLU A 104 -13.97 -12.44 -14.59
C GLU A 104 -12.84 -11.42 -14.56
N GLY A 105 -12.40 -10.96 -15.74
CA GLY A 105 -11.39 -9.91 -15.85
C GLY A 105 -11.91 -8.57 -15.29
N GLU A 106 -13.18 -8.26 -15.53
CA GLU A 106 -13.84 -7.09 -14.96
C GLU A 106 -13.99 -7.21 -13.43
N ALA A 107 -14.38 -8.38 -12.93
CA ALA A 107 -14.51 -8.63 -11.50
C ALA A 107 -13.15 -8.53 -10.79
N LEU A 108 -12.08 -9.10 -11.37
CA LEU A 108 -10.72 -8.95 -10.82
C LEU A 108 -10.28 -7.49 -10.81
N ARG A 109 -10.51 -6.75 -11.89
CA ARG A 109 -10.19 -5.31 -11.93
C ARG A 109 -10.96 -4.55 -10.84
N ALA A 110 -12.25 -4.83 -10.67
CA ALA A 110 -13.05 -4.21 -9.62
C ALA A 110 -12.53 -4.53 -8.20
N ALA A 111 -12.07 -5.76 -7.97
CA ALA A 111 -11.46 -6.16 -6.70
C ALA A 111 -10.19 -5.36 -6.40
N ILE A 112 -9.31 -5.19 -7.40
CA ILE A 112 -8.06 -4.43 -7.28
C ILE A 112 -8.34 -2.94 -7.04
N VAL A 113 -9.28 -2.34 -7.78
CA VAL A 113 -9.65 -0.92 -7.60
C VAL A 113 -10.15 -0.68 -6.17
N LYS A 114 -11.05 -1.52 -5.68
CA LYS A 114 -11.57 -1.42 -4.31
C LYS A 114 -10.47 -1.52 -3.26
N PHE A 115 -9.50 -2.40 -3.49
CA PHE A 115 -8.34 -2.51 -2.62
C PHE A 115 -7.47 -1.24 -2.64
N VAL A 116 -7.19 -0.67 -3.81
CA VAL A 116 -6.42 0.58 -3.93
C VAL A 116 -7.14 1.72 -3.19
N ASP A 117 -8.46 1.83 -3.33
CA ASP A 117 -9.26 2.82 -2.61
C ASP A 117 -9.15 2.63 -1.09
N ASN A 118 -9.27 1.39 -0.62
CA ASN A 118 -9.14 1.09 0.80
C ASN A 118 -7.74 1.40 1.35
N ILE A 119 -6.69 1.05 0.61
CA ILE A 119 -5.31 1.42 0.97
C ILE A 119 -5.17 2.92 1.04
N SER A 120 -5.63 3.65 0.02
CA SER A 120 -5.50 5.10 -0.03
C SER A 120 -6.15 5.74 1.20
N ASN A 121 -7.33 5.25 1.59
CA ASN A 121 -8.04 5.70 2.78
C ASN A 121 -7.31 5.38 4.09
N GLN A 122 -6.55 4.29 4.15
CA GLN A 122 -5.77 3.93 5.34
C GLN A 122 -4.42 4.66 5.39
N LEU A 123 -3.72 4.80 4.26
CA LEU A 123 -2.47 5.56 4.17
C LEU A 123 -2.68 7.04 4.48
N ASN A 124 -3.79 7.62 4.06
CA ASN A 124 -4.16 9.00 4.42
C ASN A 124 -4.34 9.23 5.93
N LYS A 125 -4.47 8.16 6.73
CA LYS A 125 -4.52 8.25 8.21
C LYS A 125 -3.13 8.17 8.86
N LYS A 126 -2.10 7.70 8.13
CA LYS A 126 -0.75 7.62 8.67
C LYS A 126 -0.14 9.02 8.70
N PRO A 127 0.46 9.45 9.82
CA PRO A 127 1.13 10.74 9.87
C PRO A 127 2.27 10.76 8.86
N TRP A 128 2.34 11.83 8.09
CA TRP A 128 3.42 12.07 7.13
C TRP A 128 4.77 12.16 7.85
N SER A 129 5.82 11.61 7.24
CA SER A 129 7.21 11.69 7.72
C SER A 129 8.19 11.72 6.55
N ALA A 130 9.34 12.33 6.75
CA ALA A 130 10.51 12.26 5.87
C ALA A 130 11.75 11.84 6.67
N THR A 131 12.75 11.32 5.97
CA THR A 131 14.05 10.94 6.52
C THR A 131 15.09 11.99 6.14
N ILE A 132 15.99 12.29 7.08
CA ILE A 132 17.18 13.11 6.84
C ILE A 132 18.15 12.28 6.01
N ALA A 133 18.37 12.68 4.76
CA ALA A 133 19.34 12.09 3.84
C ALA A 133 20.77 12.54 4.17
N ASP A 134 20.94 13.81 4.54
CA ASP A 134 22.22 14.38 4.97
C ASP A 134 22.01 15.57 5.93
N ALA A 135 23.02 15.90 6.71
CA ALA A 135 22.98 17.00 7.67
C ALA A 135 24.31 17.76 7.71
N SER A 136 24.24 19.08 7.59
CA SER A 136 25.42 19.95 7.62
C SER A 136 25.13 21.21 8.46
N GLY A 137 25.61 21.21 9.70
CA GLY A 137 25.43 22.34 10.62
C GLY A 137 23.97 22.50 11.03
N ASP A 138 23.36 23.61 10.65
CA ASP A 138 21.95 23.96 10.91
C ASP A 138 21.01 23.58 9.75
N GLU A 139 21.56 23.09 8.63
CA GLU A 139 20.78 22.61 7.49
C GLU A 139 20.69 21.07 7.47
N ILE A 140 19.50 20.57 7.13
CA ILE A 140 19.23 19.17 6.88
C ILE A 140 18.66 19.00 5.47
N TYR A 141 19.01 17.89 4.84
CA TYR A 141 18.54 17.49 3.53
C TYR A 141 17.55 16.35 3.72
N LEU A 142 16.32 16.52 3.26
CA LEU A 142 15.24 15.56 3.40
C LEU A 142 15.06 14.78 2.12
N ASN A 143 14.78 13.48 2.22
CA ASN A 143 14.37 12.63 1.10
C ASN A 143 12.92 12.88 0.63
N ALA A 144 12.43 14.12 0.80
CA ALA A 144 11.10 14.52 0.38
C ALA A 144 11.16 15.95 -0.14
N GLY A 145 10.61 16.18 -1.34
CA GLY A 145 10.51 17.50 -1.97
C GLY A 145 9.09 17.77 -2.47
N SER A 146 8.96 18.58 -3.52
CA SER A 146 7.67 18.99 -4.09
C SER A 146 6.79 17.80 -4.50
N ASN A 147 7.38 16.69 -4.94
CA ASN A 147 6.65 15.47 -5.32
C ASN A 147 5.93 14.82 -4.13
N SER A 148 6.41 15.09 -2.90
CA SER A 148 5.86 14.60 -1.65
C SER A 148 4.98 15.64 -0.94
N ASN A 149 4.50 16.66 -1.68
CA ASN A 149 3.71 17.79 -1.17
C ASN A 149 4.42 18.64 -0.09
N ILE A 150 5.75 18.61 -0.03
CA ILE A 150 6.54 19.57 0.75
C ILE A 150 6.45 20.93 0.08
N LYS A 151 6.32 22.00 0.89
CA LYS A 151 6.38 23.39 0.44
C LYS A 151 7.40 24.16 1.26
N GLU A 152 7.98 25.21 0.68
CA GLU A 152 8.77 26.19 1.43
C GLU A 152 7.92 26.82 2.54
N GLY A 153 8.55 27.07 3.69
CA GLY A 153 7.90 27.53 4.92
C GLY A 153 7.24 26.41 5.75
N LEU A 154 7.26 25.15 5.29
CA LEU A 154 6.73 24.03 6.05
C LEU A 154 7.59 23.77 7.29
N LYS A 155 6.95 23.70 8.46
CA LYS A 155 7.61 23.43 9.74
C LYS A 155 7.56 21.95 10.08
N LEU A 156 8.71 21.44 10.49
CA LEU A 156 8.93 20.04 10.78
C LEU A 156 9.54 19.88 12.16
N SER A 157 9.06 18.90 12.92
CA SER A 157 9.70 18.45 14.15
C SER A 157 10.50 17.19 13.84
N CYS A 158 11.79 17.22 14.12
CA CYS A 158 12.71 16.12 13.81
C CYS A 158 13.14 15.35 15.06
N TYR A 159 13.39 14.06 14.89
CA TYR A 159 13.67 13.10 15.94
C TYR A 159 14.81 12.17 15.51
N SER A 160 15.72 11.89 16.44
CA SER A 160 16.74 10.89 16.21
C SER A 160 16.15 9.49 16.27
N GLN A 161 16.46 8.67 15.26
CA GLN A 161 16.14 7.26 15.25
C GLN A 161 17.20 6.50 16.06
N GLY A 162 16.77 6.01 17.23
CA GLY A 162 17.57 5.23 18.16
C GLY A 162 17.39 3.72 17.98
N LYS A 163 17.56 2.96 19.07
CA LYS A 163 17.44 1.50 19.04
C LYS A 163 16.02 1.06 18.70
N GLU A 164 15.93 -0.02 17.93
CA GLU A 164 14.69 -0.78 17.72
C GLU A 164 14.07 -1.18 19.06
N ILE A 165 12.75 -1.03 19.15
CA ILE A 165 11.93 -1.52 20.24
C ILE A 165 11.28 -2.79 19.74
N ARG A 166 11.51 -3.90 20.45
CA ARG A 166 10.96 -5.20 20.07
C ARG A 166 9.91 -5.66 21.07
N ASP A 167 8.79 -6.20 20.56
CA ASP A 167 7.81 -6.87 21.40
C ASP A 167 8.42 -8.15 21.98
N PRO A 168 8.38 -8.37 23.31
CA PRO A 168 9.09 -9.47 23.94
C PRO A 168 8.50 -10.86 23.63
N LYS A 169 7.26 -10.95 23.12
CA LYS A 169 6.60 -12.23 22.82
C LYS A 169 6.86 -12.67 21.39
N SER A 170 6.77 -11.74 20.45
CA SER A 170 6.87 -11.98 19.01
C SER A 170 8.26 -11.66 18.43
N ASN A 171 9.10 -10.96 19.19
CA ASN A 171 10.41 -10.43 18.75
C ASN A 171 10.34 -9.45 17.57
N LEU A 172 9.14 -8.94 17.27
CA LEU A 172 8.89 -7.99 16.17
C LEU A 172 9.27 -6.57 16.56
N ILE A 173 9.77 -5.78 15.61
CA ILE A 173 10.17 -4.37 15.81
C ILE A 173 8.91 -3.48 15.87
N ILE A 174 8.43 -3.12 17.04
CA ILE A 174 7.20 -2.31 17.19
C ILE A 174 7.45 -0.80 17.08
N GLY A 175 8.70 -0.39 16.89
CA GLY A 175 9.07 1.01 16.71
C GLY A 175 10.55 1.21 16.99
N TYR A 176 10.94 2.48 17.10
CA TYR A 176 12.28 2.89 17.42
C TYR A 176 12.22 3.86 18.59
N ARG A 177 13.27 3.87 19.42
CA ARG A 177 13.43 4.93 20.42
C ARG A 177 13.65 6.24 19.69
N GLU A 178 12.85 7.24 20.03
CA GLU A 178 12.93 8.56 19.41
C GLU A 178 13.35 9.60 20.45
N GLU A 179 14.30 10.45 20.06
CA GLU A 179 14.71 11.61 20.85
C GLU A 179 14.52 12.88 20.02
N TYR A 180 13.88 13.89 20.59
CA TYR A 180 13.59 15.12 19.86
C TYR A 180 14.87 15.92 19.60
N LEU A 181 15.12 16.21 18.31
CA LEU A 181 16.30 16.95 17.83
C LEU A 181 16.06 18.46 17.84
N GLY A 182 14.89 18.88 17.38
CA GLY A 182 14.60 20.28 17.10
C GLY A 182 13.50 20.47 16.06
N ASP A 183 13.15 21.73 15.83
CA ASP A 183 12.23 22.14 14.77
C ASP A 183 13.01 22.75 13.62
N PHE A 184 12.57 22.45 12.40
CA PHE A 184 13.18 22.87 11.15
C PHE A 184 12.12 23.48 10.23
N GLU A 185 12.52 24.42 9.38
CA GLU A 185 11.68 25.02 8.36
C GLU A 185 12.23 24.72 6.98
N VAL A 186 11.40 24.22 6.07
CA VAL A 186 11.79 23.98 4.67
C VAL A 186 12.07 25.33 4.00
N VAL A 187 13.28 25.51 3.49
CA VAL A 187 13.73 26.78 2.90
C VAL A 187 13.87 26.73 1.39
N ARG A 188 14.11 25.54 0.81
CA ARG A 188 14.25 25.34 -0.65
C ARG A 188 14.13 23.86 -1.01
N TYR A 189 13.96 23.57 -2.29
CA TYR A 189 14.14 22.21 -2.84
C TYR A 189 15.62 21.93 -3.15
N CYS A 190 16.03 20.66 -3.10
CA CYS A 190 17.35 20.27 -3.58
C CYS A 190 17.26 19.93 -5.07
N GLY A 191 17.93 20.71 -5.91
CA GLY A 191 17.89 20.53 -7.36
C GLY A 191 16.48 20.65 -7.93
N ASP A 192 16.27 20.07 -9.12
CA ASP A 192 15.08 20.29 -9.94
C ASP A 192 14.13 19.08 -10.00
N SER A 193 14.50 17.93 -9.43
CA SER A 193 13.72 16.68 -9.56
C SER A 193 12.47 16.64 -8.67
N GLY A 194 12.43 17.47 -7.62
CA GLY A 194 11.33 17.51 -6.67
C GLY A 194 11.35 16.41 -5.61
N ASP A 195 12.42 15.62 -5.53
CA ASP A 195 12.54 14.49 -4.60
C ASP A 195 13.20 14.87 -3.26
N CYS A 196 13.82 16.05 -3.19
CA CYS A 196 14.57 16.49 -2.02
C CYS A 196 14.21 17.93 -1.63
N SER A 197 14.28 18.21 -0.33
CA SER A 197 14.18 19.57 0.21
C SER A 197 15.26 19.83 1.25
N VAL A 198 15.63 21.10 1.40
CA VAL A 198 16.54 21.57 2.44
C VAL A 198 15.71 22.28 3.49
N ALA A 199 15.90 21.90 4.74
CA ALA A 199 15.29 22.57 5.88
C ALA A 199 16.38 23.14 6.80
N ARG A 200 16.12 24.30 7.39
CA ARG A 200 17.02 24.98 8.33
C ARG A 200 16.44 24.93 9.74
N SER A 201 17.30 24.75 10.75
CA SER A 201 16.85 24.67 12.14
C SER A 201 16.25 25.99 12.61
N ILE A 202 15.04 25.93 13.16
CA ILE A 202 14.43 26.98 13.98
C ILE A 202 14.92 26.83 15.43
N SER A 203 14.96 25.59 15.92
CA SER A 203 15.49 25.25 17.23
C SER A 203 16.30 23.96 17.13
N LEU A 204 17.44 23.92 17.81
CA LEU A 204 18.34 22.77 17.78
C LEU A 204 18.73 22.38 19.19
N LYS A 205 18.37 21.17 19.61
CA LYS A 205 18.77 20.58 20.90
C LYS A 205 19.88 19.55 20.75
N GLN A 206 19.89 18.83 19.64
CA GLN A 206 20.89 17.80 19.34
C GLN A 206 21.27 17.87 17.86
N THR A 207 22.47 17.40 17.52
CA THR A 207 22.96 17.39 16.13
C THR A 207 22.24 16.31 15.31
N PRO A 208 21.56 16.68 14.21
CA PRO A 208 20.92 15.73 13.32
C PRO A 208 21.95 14.93 12.53
N ARG A 209 21.57 13.74 12.10
CA ARG A 209 22.37 12.86 11.25
C ARG A 209 21.51 12.18 10.18
N ALA A 210 22.17 11.65 9.16
CA ALA A 210 21.51 10.82 8.16
C ALA A 210 20.78 9.63 8.83
N GLY A 211 19.54 9.37 8.41
CA GLY A 211 18.66 8.33 8.95
C GLY A 211 17.72 8.80 10.06
N ASP A 212 17.90 10.00 10.61
CA ASP A 212 16.92 10.60 11.52
C ASP A 212 15.62 10.95 10.75
N ILE A 213 14.52 11.19 11.48
CA ILE A 213 13.20 11.40 10.87
C ILE A 213 12.61 12.75 11.21
N CYS A 214 11.82 13.32 10.31
CA CYS A 214 11.11 14.57 10.48
C CYS A 214 9.62 14.35 10.19
N ARG A 215 8.75 15.00 10.98
CA ARG A 215 7.29 14.95 10.83
C ARG A 215 6.73 16.36 10.83
N LEU A 216 5.50 16.51 10.34
CA LEU A 216 4.79 17.78 10.45
C LEU A 216 4.77 18.25 11.90
N ALA A 217 5.24 19.47 12.15
CA ALA A 217 5.16 20.08 13.46
C ALA A 217 3.67 20.18 13.87
N LYS A 218 3.38 19.88 15.13
CA LYS A 218 2.02 20.01 15.70
C LYS A 218 1.73 21.44 16.11
#